data_AF-A0A1R3IJT3-F1
#
_entry.id   AF-A0A1R3IJT3-F1
#
_cell.length_a   1.000
_cell.length_b   1.000
_cell.length_c   1.000
_cell.angle_alpha   90.00
_cell.angle_beta   90.00
_cell.angle_gamma   90.00
#
_symmetry.space_group_name_H-M   'P 1'
#
loop_
_entity.id
_entity.type
_entity.pdbx_description
1 polymer ?
#
loop_
_entity_poly.entity_id
_entity_poly.type
_entity_poly.pdbx_seq_one_letter_code
_entity_poly.pdbx_strand_id
1 'polypeptide(L)'
;MPLGDDESEFFFQIARLKKELEASLAINGSLEKENQELKHEVARLKAQISSLKAHDNERKSMLWKKLHNSMDNSSFDALLQKSSDFIKVSEQSFEFQELAVRKERQKVPKPKEANENKVKAPPPPVPAPAPPPPPLPSKLLAGSRSVRRVPEVAELYRLLTKKDATMENKTNSATTPVLAFTRNMIGEIENRSTYVSAIKSDVEKQKEFINFLISEVQSAAFKEISDVEVFVKWLDQELSSLVDERAVLKHFPQWPERKADAMREAAFSYRDLKNLEAEVSSFKVNPKECLNSELRRMQALQDRRACIN
;
A
#
# COMPACT_ATOMS: atom_id res chain seq x y z
N MET A 1 -46.39 60.86 16.14
CA MET A 1 -46.08 59.47 15.75
C MET A 1 -45.74 59.47 14.27
N PRO A 2 -44.51 59.18 13.84
CA PRO A 2 -44.23 58.84 12.45
C PRO A 2 -44.26 57.31 12.31
N LEU A 3 -45.07 56.80 11.40
CA LEU A 3 -45.34 55.36 11.21
C LEU A 3 -45.29 55.06 9.69
N GLY A 4 -44.22 55.50 9.04
CA GLY A 4 -44.08 55.48 7.58
C GLY A 4 -42.72 55.03 7.03
N ASP A 5 -41.67 54.99 7.86
CA ASP A 5 -40.32 54.64 7.40
C ASP A 5 -40.02 53.13 7.49
N ASP A 6 -40.62 52.42 8.46
CA ASP A 6 -40.39 50.99 8.71
C ASP A 6 -40.90 50.06 7.59
N GLU A 7 -41.99 50.44 6.91
CA GLU A 7 -42.56 49.67 5.79
C GLU A 7 -41.61 49.66 4.59
N SER A 8 -40.97 50.81 4.28
CA SER A 8 -40.09 50.95 3.12
C SER A 8 -38.80 50.12 3.27
N GLU A 9 -38.23 50.10 4.48
CA GLU A 9 -37.06 49.29 4.82
C GLU A 9 -37.36 47.78 4.74
N PHE A 10 -38.56 47.38 5.20
CA PHE A 10 -39.03 46.00 5.07
C PHE A 10 -39.19 45.56 3.61
N PHE A 11 -39.78 46.40 2.75
CA PHE A 11 -39.88 46.13 1.31
C PHE A 11 -38.50 46.01 0.64
N PHE A 12 -37.53 46.84 1.02
CA PHE A 12 -36.16 46.76 0.51
C PHE A 12 -35.47 45.45 0.92
N GLN A 13 -35.65 45.01 2.16
CA GLN A 13 -35.10 43.75 2.66
C GLN A 13 -35.74 42.53 1.97
N ILE A 14 -37.06 42.55 1.74
CA ILE A 14 -37.75 41.51 0.95
C ILE A 14 -37.22 41.45 -0.48
N ALA A 15 -37.05 42.61 -1.13
CA ALA A 15 -36.54 42.68 -2.49
C ALA A 15 -35.10 42.11 -2.59
N ARG A 16 -34.25 42.43 -1.61
CA ARG A 16 -32.89 41.88 -1.51
C ARG A 16 -32.90 40.36 -1.33
N LEU A 17 -33.72 39.84 -0.41
CA LEU A 17 -33.82 38.40 -0.17
C LEU A 17 -34.37 37.64 -1.38
N LYS A 18 -35.35 38.21 -2.09
CA LYS A 18 -35.84 37.63 -3.35
C LYS A 18 -34.74 37.53 -4.40
N LYS A 19 -33.93 38.59 -4.57
CA LYS A 19 -32.82 38.61 -5.51
C LYS A 19 -31.75 37.57 -5.16
N GLU A 20 -31.45 37.40 -3.88
CA GLU A 20 -30.50 36.39 -3.39
C GLU A 20 -31.01 34.95 -3.63
N LEU A 21 -32.31 34.73 -3.40
CA LEU A 21 -32.96 33.44 -3.67
C LEU A 21 -32.93 33.10 -5.17
N GLU A 22 -33.21 34.08 -6.03
CA GLU A 22 -33.17 33.90 -7.48
C GLU A 22 -31.75 33.60 -7.98
N ALA A 23 -30.74 34.31 -7.45
CA ALA A 23 -29.34 34.02 -7.75
C ALA A 23 -28.93 32.62 -7.28
N SER A 24 -29.35 32.21 -6.08
CA SER A 24 -29.09 30.87 -5.53
C SER A 24 -29.74 29.77 -6.37
N LEU A 25 -30.96 29.98 -6.86
CA LEU A 25 -31.65 29.05 -7.76
C LEU A 25 -30.93 28.92 -9.11
N ALA A 26 -30.43 30.02 -9.67
CA ALA A 26 -29.67 29.99 -10.91
C ALA A 26 -28.34 29.20 -10.75
N ILE A 27 -27.63 29.40 -9.63
CA ILE A 27 -26.42 28.65 -9.31
C ILE A 27 -26.72 27.16 -9.16
N ASN A 28 -27.77 26.81 -8.40
CA ASN A 28 -28.19 25.42 -8.24
C ASN A 28 -28.55 24.76 -9.58
N GLY A 29 -29.24 25.48 -10.47
CA GLY A 29 -29.54 24.98 -11.81
C GLY A 29 -28.28 24.71 -12.65
N SER A 30 -27.28 25.58 -12.55
CA SER A 30 -25.98 25.36 -13.21
C SER A 30 -25.25 24.15 -12.64
N LEU A 31 -25.21 24.02 -11.32
CA LEU A 31 -24.57 22.88 -10.64
C LEU A 31 -25.27 21.56 -10.96
N GLU A 32 -26.59 21.54 -11.04
CA GLU A 32 -27.36 20.34 -11.41
C GLU A 32 -27.00 19.87 -12.82
N LYS A 33 -26.84 20.82 -13.77
CA LYS A 33 -26.42 20.52 -15.14
C LYS A 33 -25.00 19.95 -15.20
N GLU A 34 -24.05 20.56 -14.49
CA GLU A 34 -22.68 20.06 -14.39
C GLU A 34 -22.64 18.65 -13.75
N ASN A 35 -23.45 18.42 -12.73
CA ASN A 35 -23.57 17.12 -12.07
C ASN A 35 -24.10 16.04 -13.03
N GLN A 36 -25.08 16.38 -13.88
CA GLN A 36 -25.54 15.48 -14.93
C GLN A 36 -24.45 15.17 -15.97
N GLU A 37 -23.69 16.17 -16.39
CA GLU A 37 -22.57 15.99 -17.32
C GLU A 37 -21.48 15.09 -16.73
N LEU A 38 -21.11 15.31 -15.47
CA LEU A 38 -20.17 14.46 -14.74
C LEU A 38 -20.68 13.02 -14.61
N LYS A 39 -21.98 12.81 -14.36
CA LYS A 39 -22.59 11.47 -14.33
C LYS A 39 -22.46 10.77 -15.68
N HIS A 40 -22.70 11.47 -16.78
CA HIS A 40 -22.53 10.91 -18.12
C HIS A 40 -21.06 10.56 -18.40
N GLU A 41 -20.12 11.40 -18.00
CA GLU A 41 -18.69 11.16 -18.19
C GLU A 41 -18.20 9.97 -17.36
N VAL A 42 -18.65 9.84 -16.11
CA VAL A 42 -18.38 8.67 -15.28
C VAL A 42 -18.92 7.39 -15.93
N ALA A 43 -20.13 7.42 -16.50
CA ALA A 43 -20.69 6.26 -17.21
C ALA A 43 -19.84 5.88 -18.43
N ARG A 44 -19.41 6.89 -19.21
CA ARG A 44 -18.54 6.71 -20.37
C ARG A 44 -17.18 6.10 -19.99
N LEU A 45 -16.54 6.62 -18.96
CA LEU A 45 -15.25 6.12 -18.46
C LEU A 45 -15.37 4.69 -17.90
N LYS A 46 -16.46 4.38 -17.17
CA LYS A 46 -16.73 3.01 -16.71
C LYS A 46 -16.88 2.03 -17.87
N ALA A 47 -17.56 2.42 -18.95
CA ALA A 47 -17.67 1.60 -20.15
C ALA A 47 -16.30 1.38 -20.81
N GLN A 48 -15.47 2.43 -20.89
CA GLN A 48 -14.11 2.34 -21.44
C GLN A 48 -13.21 1.41 -20.62
N ILE A 49 -13.25 1.50 -19.28
CA ILE A 49 -12.51 0.59 -18.39
C ILE A 49 -12.97 -0.86 -18.59
N SER A 50 -14.28 -1.08 -18.72
CA SER A 50 -14.85 -2.41 -18.93
C SER A 50 -14.38 -3.02 -20.26
N SER A 51 -14.37 -2.22 -21.33
CA SER A 51 -13.83 -2.62 -22.64
C SER A 51 -12.34 -2.94 -22.57
N LEU A 52 -11.55 -2.09 -21.91
CA LEU A 52 -10.10 -2.31 -21.77
C LEU A 52 -9.79 -3.58 -20.96
N LYS A 53 -10.55 -3.84 -19.89
CA LYS A 53 -10.45 -5.05 -19.07
C LYS A 53 -10.82 -6.30 -19.86
N ALA A 54 -11.86 -6.24 -20.69
CA ALA A 54 -12.24 -7.35 -21.57
C ALA A 54 -11.12 -7.69 -22.55
N HIS A 55 -10.52 -6.68 -23.17
CA HIS A 55 -9.42 -6.85 -24.12
C HIS A 55 -8.13 -7.37 -23.45
N ASP A 56 -7.82 -6.93 -22.23
CA ASP A 56 -6.70 -7.47 -21.46
C ASP A 56 -6.92 -8.95 -21.10
N ASN A 57 -8.13 -9.32 -20.70
CA ASN A 57 -8.52 -10.70 -20.44
C ASN A 57 -8.43 -11.56 -21.71
N GLU A 58 -8.86 -11.03 -22.87
CA GLU A 58 -8.78 -11.71 -24.16
C GLU A 58 -7.32 -11.97 -24.56
N ARG A 59 -6.45 -10.96 -24.42
CA ARG A 59 -5.00 -11.09 -24.67
C ARG A 59 -4.36 -12.12 -23.76
N LYS A 60 -4.68 -12.10 -22.46
CA LYS A 60 -4.23 -13.11 -21.50
C LYS A 60 -4.69 -14.50 -21.94
N SER A 61 -5.96 -14.66 -22.29
CA SER A 61 -6.50 -15.94 -22.78
C SER A 61 -5.79 -16.42 -24.05
N MET A 62 -5.53 -15.54 -25.02
CA MET A 62 -4.77 -15.88 -26.23
C MET A 62 -3.33 -16.30 -25.93
N LEU A 63 -2.65 -15.61 -25.01
CA LEU A 63 -1.30 -15.98 -24.57
C LEU A 63 -1.28 -17.33 -23.86
N TRP A 64 -2.24 -17.58 -22.97
CA TRP A 64 -2.41 -18.87 -22.30
C TRP A 64 -2.67 -20.00 -23.30
N LYS A 65 -3.58 -19.79 -24.26
CA LYS A 65 -3.84 -20.76 -25.36
C LYS A 65 -2.60 -21.00 -26.22
N LYS A 66 -1.83 -19.96 -26.53
CA LYS A 66 -0.59 -20.09 -27.31
C LYS A 66 0.50 -20.85 -26.54
N LEU A 67 0.58 -20.66 -25.23
CA LEU A 67 1.55 -21.37 -24.37
C LEU A 67 1.19 -22.86 -24.24
N HIS A 68 -0.10 -23.19 -24.16
CA HIS A 68 -0.56 -24.58 -24.14
C HIS A 68 -0.40 -25.26 -25.51
N ASN A 69 -0.80 -24.60 -26.59
CA ASN A 69 -0.63 -25.13 -27.96
C ASN A 69 0.83 -25.19 -28.42
N SER A 70 1.73 -24.42 -27.80
CA SER A 70 3.18 -24.50 -28.05
C SER A 70 3.83 -25.72 -27.40
N MET A 71 3.14 -26.38 -26.46
CA MET A 71 3.64 -27.58 -25.77
C MET A 71 3.09 -28.89 -26.38
N ASP A 72 2.13 -28.80 -27.31
CA ASP A 72 1.50 -29.95 -27.99
C ASP A 72 2.07 -30.21 -29.41
N ASN A 73 3.39 -30.09 -29.59
CA ASN A 73 4.10 -30.67 -30.72
C ASN A 73 5.12 -31.69 -30.23
N SER A 74 4.64 -32.68 -29.48
CA SER A 74 5.33 -33.94 -29.21
C SER A 74 4.33 -34.86 -28.52
N SER A 75 3.88 -35.87 -29.25
CA SER A 75 3.04 -36.96 -28.78
C SER A 75 3.40 -37.44 -27.36
N PHE A 76 2.41 -37.42 -26.46
CA PHE A 76 2.18 -38.54 -25.55
C PHE A 76 0.68 -38.64 -25.27
N ASP A 77 0.09 -39.61 -25.96
CA ASP A 77 -1.19 -40.23 -25.66
C ASP A 77 -1.16 -40.85 -24.25
N ALA A 78 -2.33 -40.99 -23.64
CA ALA A 78 -2.60 -41.60 -22.32
C ALA A 78 -2.34 -40.74 -21.05
N LEU A 79 -3.32 -39.89 -20.69
CA LEU A 79 -3.95 -39.91 -19.35
C LEU A 79 -5.21 -39.03 -19.27
N LEU A 80 -6.20 -39.21 -20.16
CA LEU A 80 -7.56 -38.73 -19.92
C LEU A 80 -8.45 -39.87 -19.41
N GLN A 81 -8.15 -40.40 -18.22
CA GLN A 81 -9.13 -41.22 -17.51
C GLN A 81 -8.88 -41.34 -16.01
N LYS A 82 -8.79 -40.23 -15.28
CA LYS A 82 -9.14 -40.23 -13.85
C LYS A 82 -9.43 -38.82 -13.35
N SER A 83 -10.44 -38.73 -12.49
CA SER A 83 -10.96 -37.56 -11.78
C SER A 83 -11.86 -36.59 -12.57
N SER A 84 -12.94 -37.15 -13.13
CA SER A 84 -14.25 -36.58 -12.80
C SER A 84 -14.51 -36.88 -11.33
N ASP A 85 -15.10 -35.93 -10.62
CA ASP A 85 -15.54 -35.99 -9.22
C ASP A 85 -14.58 -35.38 -8.19
N PHE A 86 -14.37 -34.06 -8.29
CA PHE A 86 -14.51 -33.18 -7.12
C PHE A 86 -14.72 -31.72 -7.57
N ILE A 87 -15.41 -30.94 -6.73
CA ILE A 87 -15.71 -29.51 -6.87
C ILE A 87 -17.00 -29.20 -7.65
N LYS A 88 -18.12 -29.51 -6.99
CA LYS A 88 -19.30 -28.63 -6.95
C LYS A 88 -19.37 -28.06 -5.52
N VAL A 89 -19.75 -26.78 -5.40
CA VAL A 89 -19.92 -25.99 -4.15
C VAL A 89 -18.56 -25.51 -3.60
N SER A 90 -18.27 -24.22 -3.36
CA SER A 90 -19.12 -23.10 -2.94
C SER A 90 -18.46 -21.76 -3.28
N GLU A 91 -19.24 -20.77 -3.68
CA GLU A 91 -18.92 -19.35 -3.46
C GLU A 91 -18.85 -19.09 -1.95
N GLN A 92 -17.69 -18.66 -1.45
CA GLN A 92 -17.57 -17.60 -0.44
C GLN A 92 -16.09 -17.32 -0.18
N SER A 93 -15.72 -16.03 -0.28
CA SER A 93 -14.64 -15.34 0.44
C SER A 93 -13.33 -16.08 0.68
N PHE A 94 -12.21 -15.56 0.16
CA PHE A 94 -11.06 -15.19 0.99
C PHE A 94 -10.05 -14.40 0.15
N GLU A 95 -9.74 -13.21 0.63
CA GLU A 95 -8.42 -12.59 0.50
C GLU A 95 -7.34 -13.62 0.87
N PHE A 96 -6.17 -13.55 0.25
CA PHE A 96 -4.93 -13.45 1.03
C PHE A 96 -3.76 -12.94 0.18
N GLN A 97 -2.96 -12.15 0.88
CA GLN A 97 -1.66 -11.61 0.55
C GLN A 97 -0.57 -12.68 0.63
N GLU A 98 0.55 -12.44 -0.07
CA GLU A 98 1.91 -12.96 0.22
C GLU A 98 2.20 -14.45 -0.11
N LEU A 99 3.32 -14.87 -0.71
CA LEU A 99 4.74 -14.54 -0.55
C LEU A 99 5.55 -14.91 -1.81
N ALA A 100 6.71 -14.27 -2.04
CA ALA A 100 8.02 -14.98 -2.10
C ALA A 100 9.11 -14.11 -2.75
N VAL A 101 10.10 -13.68 -1.94
CA VAL A 101 11.48 -13.53 -2.44
C VAL A 101 12.44 -14.20 -1.46
N ARG A 102 13.24 -15.09 -2.02
CA ARG A 102 14.24 -15.94 -1.37
C ARG A 102 15.46 -15.15 -0.92
N LYS A 103 15.90 -15.48 0.30
CA LYS A 103 17.28 -15.64 0.80
C LYS A 103 18.42 -15.40 -0.20
N GLU A 104 19.35 -14.54 0.22
CA GLU A 104 20.78 -14.86 0.16
C GLU A 104 21.50 -14.33 1.43
N ARG A 105 22.37 -15.18 2.00
CA ARG A 105 23.12 -14.96 3.24
C ARG A 105 24.41 -14.20 2.96
N GLN A 106 24.76 -13.24 3.81
CA GLN A 106 26.17 -12.95 4.13
C GLN A 106 26.32 -12.63 5.63
N LYS A 107 27.45 -13.09 6.18
CA LYS A 107 27.76 -13.26 7.61
C LYS A 107 28.86 -12.25 8.00
N VAL A 108 29.13 -12.18 9.32
CA VAL A 108 30.32 -11.64 10.03
C VAL A 108 30.16 -10.16 10.52
N PRO A 109 30.81 -9.70 11.63
CA PRO A 109 30.40 -9.89 13.03
C PRO A 109 30.44 -8.58 13.87
N LYS A 110 30.08 -8.72 15.15
CA LYS A 110 29.96 -7.73 16.25
C LYS A 110 31.31 -7.09 16.68
N PRO A 111 31.39 -5.80 17.08
CA PRO A 111 32.55 -5.26 17.78
C PRO A 111 32.33 -5.08 19.30
N LYS A 112 33.41 -5.25 20.08
CA LYS A 112 33.56 -4.89 21.50
C LYS A 112 34.60 -3.75 21.64
N GLU A 113 34.44 -2.98 22.71
CA GLU A 113 35.19 -1.80 23.16
C GLU A 113 36.66 -2.07 23.55
N ALA A 114 37.54 -1.06 23.44
CA ALA A 114 38.37 -0.49 24.53
C ALA A 114 39.49 0.49 24.04
N ASN A 115 39.45 1.71 24.58
CA ASN A 115 40.48 2.69 24.99
C ASN A 115 41.82 3.02 24.27
N GLU A 116 42.00 4.35 24.12
CA GLU A 116 43.16 5.24 24.39
C GLU A 116 44.55 5.01 23.73
N ASN A 117 44.95 5.91 22.82
CA ASN A 117 45.94 6.99 23.08
C ASN A 117 46.44 7.73 21.81
N LYS A 118 46.39 9.07 21.88
CA LYS A 118 47.25 10.16 21.34
C LYS A 118 48.30 9.85 20.24
N VAL A 119 48.29 10.61 19.12
CA VAL A 119 49.37 11.51 18.60
C VAL A 119 49.18 11.91 17.11
N LYS A 120 49.25 13.23 16.87
CA LYS A 120 49.56 14.09 15.68
C LYS A 120 49.30 13.63 14.22
N ALA A 121 48.64 14.53 13.49
CA ALA A 121 48.40 14.54 12.04
C ALA A 121 49.56 15.13 11.19
N PRO A 122 49.63 14.77 9.89
CA PRO A 122 50.13 15.61 8.80
C PRO A 122 49.03 15.92 7.74
N PRO A 123 49.22 16.93 6.86
CA PRO A 123 48.16 17.52 6.03
C PRO A 123 47.81 16.68 4.77
N PRO A 124 46.64 16.91 4.13
CA PRO A 124 46.17 16.12 2.99
C PRO A 124 46.79 16.59 1.65
N PRO A 125 47.02 15.68 0.68
CA PRO A 125 47.43 16.04 -0.68
C PRO A 125 46.23 16.42 -1.56
N VAL A 126 46.46 17.36 -2.48
CA VAL A 126 45.54 17.86 -3.51
C VAL A 126 45.17 16.77 -4.54
N PRO A 127 43.92 16.74 -5.08
CA PRO A 127 43.53 15.76 -6.10
C PRO A 127 43.91 16.19 -7.53
N ALA A 128 44.46 15.26 -8.31
CA ALA A 128 44.72 15.42 -9.74
C ALA A 128 43.42 15.25 -10.59
N PRO A 129 43.31 15.87 -11.77
CA PRO A 129 42.13 15.73 -12.63
C PRO A 129 42.09 14.37 -13.35
N ALA A 130 40.89 13.82 -13.54
CA ALA A 130 40.64 12.54 -14.21
C ALA A 130 40.93 12.61 -15.73
N PRO A 131 41.38 11.50 -16.36
CA PRO A 131 41.68 11.47 -17.80
C PRO A 131 40.39 11.49 -18.67
N PRO A 132 40.47 11.99 -19.92
CA PRO A 132 39.32 12.05 -20.82
C PRO A 132 38.90 10.66 -21.35
N PRO A 133 37.62 10.46 -21.71
CA PRO A 133 37.11 9.17 -22.18
C PRO A 133 37.63 8.79 -23.57
N PRO A 134 37.77 7.48 -23.87
CA PRO A 134 38.31 7.00 -25.14
C PRO A 134 37.31 7.18 -26.31
N PRO A 135 37.80 7.38 -27.55
CA PRO A 135 36.95 7.54 -28.74
C PRO A 135 36.32 6.21 -29.19
N LEU A 136 35.07 6.27 -29.67
CA LEU A 136 34.32 5.13 -30.18
C LEU A 136 34.86 4.60 -31.52
N PRO A 137 34.87 3.27 -31.76
CA PRO A 137 35.39 2.70 -32.98
C PRO A 137 34.46 2.95 -34.17
N SER A 138 35.01 3.63 -35.18
CA SER A 138 34.42 3.72 -36.51
C SER A 138 34.72 2.43 -37.26
N LYS A 139 33.67 1.64 -37.55
CA LYS A 139 33.49 0.71 -38.68
C LYS A 139 32.56 -0.41 -38.24
N LEU A 140 31.39 -0.54 -38.87
CA LEU A 140 30.82 -1.79 -39.40
C LEU A 140 29.48 -1.45 -40.07
N LEU A 141 29.56 -1.03 -41.34
CA LEU A 141 28.49 -1.27 -42.30
C LEU A 141 28.65 -2.70 -42.82
N ALA A 142 27.76 -3.61 -42.42
CA ALA A 142 27.27 -4.76 -43.20
C ALA A 142 26.66 -5.82 -42.25
N GLY A 143 25.37 -6.09 -42.39
CA GLY A 143 24.71 -7.18 -41.65
C GLY A 143 23.20 -7.00 -41.57
N SER A 144 22.50 -7.45 -42.60
CA SER A 144 21.05 -7.44 -42.74
C SER A 144 20.29 -8.10 -41.59
N ARG A 145 19.59 -7.28 -40.80
CA ARG A 145 18.16 -7.42 -40.45
C ARG A 145 17.74 -6.08 -39.83
N SER A 146 17.32 -5.16 -40.70
CA SER A 146 16.83 -3.86 -40.30
C SER A 146 15.50 -4.01 -39.55
N VAL A 147 15.53 -4.08 -38.22
CA VAL A 147 14.41 -3.54 -37.45
C VAL A 147 14.49 -2.05 -37.71
N ARG A 148 13.63 -1.54 -38.61
CA ARG A 148 13.46 -0.10 -38.83
C ARG A 148 13.01 0.47 -37.50
N ARG A 149 13.97 0.90 -36.68
CA ARG A 149 13.72 1.63 -35.44
C ARG A 149 12.95 2.86 -35.89
N VAL A 150 11.65 2.85 -35.66
CA VAL A 150 10.77 3.98 -35.95
C VAL A 150 11.40 5.17 -35.24
N PRO A 151 11.89 6.19 -35.97
CA PRO A 151 12.58 7.32 -35.35
C PRO A 151 11.76 7.94 -34.23
N GLU A 152 10.43 7.94 -34.34
CA GLU A 152 9.54 8.39 -33.27
C GLU A 152 9.63 7.55 -31.99
N VAL A 153 9.79 6.22 -32.07
CA VAL A 153 9.92 5.36 -30.88
C VAL A 153 11.30 5.51 -30.23
N ALA A 154 12.34 5.71 -31.04
CA ALA A 154 13.68 5.97 -30.55
C ALA A 154 13.78 7.37 -29.92
N GLU A 155 13.14 8.39 -30.52
CA GLU A 155 13.00 9.72 -29.94
C GLU A 155 12.14 9.69 -28.68
N LEU A 156 11.04 8.94 -28.67
CA LEU A 156 10.20 8.76 -27.49
C LEU A 156 10.98 8.09 -26.34
N TYR A 157 11.71 7.02 -26.63
CA TYR A 157 12.56 6.36 -25.65
C TYR A 157 13.66 7.30 -25.14
N ARG A 158 14.28 8.07 -26.04
CA ARG A 158 15.30 9.08 -25.69
C ARG A 158 14.72 10.19 -24.82
N LEU A 159 13.52 10.67 -25.12
CA LEU A 159 12.79 11.67 -24.31
C LEU A 159 12.44 11.12 -22.93
N LEU A 160 12.10 9.83 -22.85
CA LEU A 160 11.76 9.16 -21.59
C LEU A 160 13.01 8.90 -20.71
N THR A 161 14.17 8.63 -21.32
CA THR A 161 15.37 8.17 -20.60
C THR A 161 16.49 9.21 -20.43
N LYS A 162 16.49 10.33 -21.16
CA LYS A 162 17.55 11.37 -21.06
C LYS A 162 17.34 12.45 -19.98
N LYS A 163 16.35 12.35 -19.10
CA LYS A 163 16.07 13.43 -18.15
C LYS A 163 16.85 13.28 -16.83
N ASP A 164 18.17 13.43 -16.89
CA ASP A 164 19.01 13.87 -15.76
C ASP A 164 20.42 14.25 -16.28
N ALA A 165 20.63 15.53 -16.63
CA ALA A 165 21.93 16.24 -16.61
C ALA A 165 21.91 17.55 -17.44
N THR A 166 20.91 18.43 -17.30
CA THR A 166 21.10 19.84 -17.70
C THR A 166 20.07 20.71 -17.02
N MET A 167 20.46 21.31 -15.88
CA MET A 167 19.87 22.55 -15.42
C MET A 167 20.58 23.65 -16.20
N GLU A 168 19.86 24.45 -17.00
CA GLU A 168 20.08 25.90 -17.09
C GLU A 168 19.03 26.58 -18.00
N ASN A 169 18.57 27.73 -17.51
CA ASN A 169 17.60 28.69 -18.05
C ASN A 169 17.52 28.82 -19.58
N LYS A 170 16.29 28.73 -20.15
CA LYS A 170 15.77 29.75 -21.08
C LYS A 170 14.26 29.61 -21.31
N THR A 171 13.55 30.69 -21.03
CA THR A 171 12.16 30.99 -21.43
C THR A 171 11.93 30.71 -22.90
N ASN A 172 10.87 29.96 -23.25
CA ASN A 172 10.18 29.99 -24.55
C ASN A 172 8.75 29.44 -24.39
N SER A 173 7.77 30.27 -24.73
CA SER A 173 6.33 29.97 -24.77
C SER A 173 5.94 29.33 -26.11
N ALA A 174 5.37 28.13 -26.08
CA ALA A 174 4.25 27.69 -26.93
C ALA A 174 4.03 26.17 -26.77
N THR A 175 2.80 25.83 -26.40
CA THR A 175 2.08 24.59 -26.74
C THR A 175 2.79 23.28 -26.39
N THR A 176 2.45 22.70 -25.22
CA THR A 176 2.01 21.29 -25.01
C THR A 176 2.00 20.98 -23.50
N PRO A 177 0.85 20.69 -22.85
CA PRO A 177 0.79 20.31 -21.43
C PRO A 177 0.93 18.80 -21.27
N VAL A 178 2.05 18.20 -21.69
CA VAL A 178 2.24 16.73 -21.62
C VAL A 178 3.46 16.31 -20.79
N LEU A 179 4.29 17.26 -20.33
CA LEU A 179 5.54 16.94 -19.63
C LEU A 179 5.64 17.42 -18.18
N ALA A 180 4.52 17.83 -17.57
CA ALA A 180 4.45 18.10 -16.13
C ALA A 180 4.26 16.83 -15.27
N PHE A 181 4.05 15.66 -15.90
CA PHE A 181 3.53 14.46 -15.23
C PHE A 181 4.54 13.49 -14.63
N THR A 182 5.85 13.75 -14.61
CA THR A 182 6.80 12.67 -14.25
C THR A 182 7.73 12.95 -13.08
N ARG A 183 8.07 14.21 -12.75
CA ARG A 183 9.05 14.48 -11.67
C ARG A 183 8.40 14.75 -10.31
N ASN A 184 7.22 15.35 -10.29
CA ASN A 184 6.49 15.71 -9.07
C ASN A 184 5.17 14.97 -8.87
N MET A 185 4.74 14.15 -9.83
CA MET A 185 3.43 13.49 -9.76
C MET A 185 3.29 12.59 -8.53
N ILE A 186 4.35 11.87 -8.14
CA ILE A 186 4.35 11.04 -6.92
C ILE A 186 4.19 11.91 -5.67
N GLY A 187 5.00 12.96 -5.51
CA GLY A 187 4.92 13.84 -4.35
C GLY A 187 3.62 14.66 -4.31
N GLU A 188 3.08 15.03 -5.46
CA GLU A 188 1.78 15.70 -5.56
C GLU A 188 0.62 14.76 -5.23
N ILE A 189 0.62 13.51 -5.70
CA ILE A 189 -0.39 12.51 -5.35
C ILE A 189 -0.31 12.16 -3.87
N GLU A 190 0.89 11.93 -3.33
CA GLU A 190 1.10 11.65 -1.92
C GLU A 190 0.64 12.83 -1.05
N ASN A 191 1.04 14.07 -1.39
CA ASN A 191 0.71 15.25 -0.59
C ASN A 191 -0.76 15.72 -0.77
N ARG A 192 -1.44 15.34 -1.86
CA ARG A 192 -2.88 15.61 -2.06
C ARG A 192 -3.78 14.44 -1.69
N SER A 193 -3.24 13.26 -1.37
CA SER A 193 -4.08 12.14 -0.99
C SER A 193 -4.78 12.44 0.33
N THR A 194 -6.08 12.15 0.38
CA THR A 194 -6.89 12.28 1.60
C THR A 194 -6.28 11.46 2.74
N TYR A 195 -5.76 10.27 2.42
CA TYR A 195 -5.11 9.38 3.39
C TYR A 195 -3.88 10.01 4.05
N VAL A 196 -2.90 10.51 3.27
CA VAL A 196 -1.70 11.16 3.85
C VAL A 196 -2.06 12.43 4.61
N SER A 197 -3.04 13.19 4.13
CA SER A 197 -3.54 14.38 4.85
C SER A 197 -4.20 14.03 6.17
N ALA A 198 -4.95 12.93 6.22
CA ALA A 198 -5.58 12.43 7.44
C ALA A 198 -4.53 11.95 8.46
N ILE A 199 -3.49 11.21 8.01
CA ILE A 199 -2.35 10.85 8.87
C ILE A 199 -1.68 12.08 9.47
N LYS A 200 -1.36 13.09 8.64
CA LYS A 200 -0.75 14.34 9.13
C LYS A 200 -1.65 15.06 10.14
N SER A 201 -2.96 15.08 9.90
CA SER A 201 -3.93 15.63 10.84
C SER A 201 -3.94 14.87 12.17
N ASP A 202 -3.91 13.54 12.16
CA ASP A 202 -3.87 12.73 13.38
C ASP A 202 -2.56 12.93 14.16
N VAL A 203 -1.41 12.97 13.47
CA VAL A 203 -0.11 13.24 14.09
C VAL A 203 -0.11 14.58 14.84
N GLU A 204 -0.74 15.61 14.28
CA GLU A 204 -0.81 16.93 14.90
C GLU A 204 -1.83 16.98 16.04
N LYS A 205 -3.04 16.46 15.84
CA LYS A 205 -4.15 16.58 16.80
C LYS A 205 -4.08 15.61 17.97
N GLN A 206 -3.51 14.43 17.76
CA GLN A 206 -3.49 13.35 18.74
C GLN A 206 -2.14 13.23 19.44
N LYS A 207 -1.25 14.22 19.31
CA LYS A 207 0.11 14.18 19.84
C LYS A 207 0.15 13.93 21.35
N GLU A 208 -0.67 14.64 22.11
CA GLU A 208 -0.75 14.52 23.57
C GLU A 208 -1.29 13.14 23.97
N PHE A 209 -2.29 12.64 23.24
CA PHE A 209 -2.85 11.30 23.43
C PHE A 209 -1.81 10.21 23.17
N ILE A 210 -1.07 10.28 22.06
CA ILE A 210 0.01 9.33 21.77
C ILE A 210 1.12 9.42 22.83
N ASN A 211 1.49 10.61 23.29
CA ASN A 211 2.47 10.74 24.38
C ASN A 211 1.99 10.13 25.70
N PHE A 212 0.69 10.19 25.98
CA PHE A 212 0.08 9.47 27.09
C PHE A 212 0.19 7.95 26.91
N LEU A 213 -0.18 7.42 25.73
CA LEU A 213 -0.04 5.98 25.43
C LEU A 213 1.42 5.52 25.52
N ILE A 214 2.38 6.33 25.04
CA ILE A 214 3.81 6.05 25.16
C ILE A 214 4.19 5.87 26.63
N SER A 215 3.73 6.77 27.49
CA SER A 215 4.02 6.74 28.92
C SER A 215 3.41 5.49 29.58
N GLU A 216 2.17 5.16 29.23
CA GLU A 216 1.49 3.95 29.72
C GLU A 216 2.19 2.66 29.26
N VAL A 217 2.57 2.55 27.99
CA VAL A 217 3.30 1.37 27.51
C VAL A 217 4.69 1.28 28.15
N GLN A 218 5.37 2.41 28.38
CA GLN A 218 6.67 2.40 29.07
C GLN A 218 6.55 2.02 30.54
N SER A 219 5.53 2.51 31.25
CA SER A 219 5.29 2.21 32.67
C SER A 219 4.72 0.80 32.90
N ALA A 220 4.06 0.22 31.89
CA ALA A 220 3.44 -1.10 31.97
C ALA A 220 4.43 -2.17 32.45
N ALA A 221 4.16 -2.73 33.63
CA ALA A 221 4.92 -3.81 34.22
C ALA A 221 3.95 -4.75 34.93
N PHE A 222 3.54 -5.80 34.23
CA PHE A 222 2.55 -6.75 34.70
C PHE A 222 3.23 -7.99 35.29
N LYS A 223 2.63 -8.54 36.36
CA LYS A 223 3.07 -9.81 36.96
C LYS A 223 2.38 -11.00 36.31
N GLU A 224 1.11 -10.84 35.97
CA GLU A 224 0.28 -11.88 35.36
C GLU A 224 0.08 -11.60 33.87
N ILE A 225 0.18 -12.66 33.06
CA ILE A 225 -0.04 -12.56 31.60
C ILE A 225 -1.49 -12.24 31.24
N SER A 226 -2.44 -12.56 32.13
CA SER A 226 -3.85 -12.15 31.99
C SER A 226 -4.00 -10.63 31.96
N ASP A 227 -3.21 -9.91 32.77
CA ASP A 227 -3.26 -8.45 32.82
C ASP A 227 -2.65 -7.84 31.55
N VAL A 228 -1.62 -8.48 30.99
CA VAL A 228 -1.05 -8.11 29.69
C VAL A 228 -2.10 -8.22 28.59
N GLU A 229 -2.90 -9.30 28.57
CA GLU A 229 -3.97 -9.46 27.59
C GLU A 229 -5.02 -8.34 27.69
N VAL A 230 -5.44 -7.98 28.90
CA VAL A 230 -6.40 -6.88 29.13
C VAL A 230 -5.80 -5.54 28.69
N PHE A 231 -4.54 -5.28 29.04
CA PHE A 231 -3.85 -4.05 28.66
C PHE A 231 -3.67 -3.94 27.15
N VAL A 232 -3.23 -5.00 26.46
CA VAL A 232 -3.08 -5.00 25.01
C VAL A 232 -4.41 -4.76 24.32
N LYS A 233 -5.49 -5.39 24.81
CA LYS A 233 -6.84 -5.14 24.28
C LYS A 233 -7.25 -3.68 24.42
N TRP A 234 -6.96 -3.06 25.56
CA TRP A 234 -7.19 -1.63 25.75
C TRP A 234 -6.32 -0.80 24.78
N LEU A 235 -5.03 -1.08 24.70
CA LEU A 235 -4.09 -0.36 23.85
C LEU A 235 -4.51 -0.39 22.37
N ASP A 236 -4.89 -1.56 21.87
CA ASP A 236 -5.36 -1.73 20.49
C ASP A 236 -6.68 -0.98 20.26
N GLN A 237 -7.55 -0.92 21.28
CA GLN A 237 -8.79 -0.13 21.22
C GLN A 237 -8.49 1.37 21.16
N GLU A 238 -7.54 1.87 21.95
CA GLU A 238 -7.12 3.26 21.92
C GLU A 238 -6.48 3.63 20.57
N LEU A 239 -5.61 2.76 20.04
CA LEU A 239 -4.92 2.95 18.76
C LEU A 239 -5.86 2.80 17.54
N SER A 240 -6.99 2.10 17.69
CA SER A 240 -8.01 1.98 16.64
C SER A 240 -8.69 3.31 16.26
N SER A 241 -8.53 4.35 17.08
CA SER A 241 -9.01 5.70 16.78
C SER A 241 -8.18 6.42 15.69
N LEU A 242 -6.98 5.91 15.39
CA LEU A 242 -6.08 6.46 14.39
C LEU A 242 -6.47 5.98 13.00
N VAL A 243 -6.29 6.84 12.00
CA VAL A 243 -6.54 6.47 10.58
C VAL A 243 -5.64 5.31 10.13
N ASP A 244 -4.39 5.31 10.57
CA ASP A 244 -3.43 4.23 10.37
C ASP A 244 -2.43 4.23 11.53
N GLU A 245 -2.53 3.24 12.41
CA GLU A 245 -1.67 3.11 13.58
C GLU A 245 -0.18 3.18 13.20
N ARG A 246 0.26 2.37 12.23
CA ARG A 246 1.69 2.24 11.92
C ARG A 246 2.23 3.50 11.26
N ALA A 247 1.45 4.11 10.37
CA ALA A 247 1.87 5.34 9.70
C ALA A 247 1.90 6.54 10.66
N VAL A 248 0.91 6.65 11.56
CA VAL A 248 0.87 7.71 12.57
C VAL A 248 2.01 7.52 13.57
N LEU A 249 2.15 6.34 14.18
CA LEU A 249 3.14 6.07 15.22
C LEU A 249 4.59 6.23 14.73
N LYS A 250 4.86 6.03 13.43
CA LYS A 250 6.19 6.30 12.83
C LYS A 250 6.69 7.73 13.04
N HIS A 251 5.79 8.70 13.21
CA HIS A 251 6.15 10.10 13.46
C HIS A 251 6.54 10.36 14.92
N PHE A 252 6.37 9.38 15.81
CA PHE A 252 6.65 9.47 17.24
C PHE A 252 7.87 8.60 17.59
N PRO A 253 9.10 9.15 17.60
CA PRO A 253 10.33 8.36 17.79
C PRO A 253 10.45 7.72 19.19
N GLN A 254 9.66 8.18 20.16
CA GLN A 254 9.61 7.64 21.52
C GLN A 254 8.62 6.49 21.67
N TRP A 255 7.91 6.10 20.59
CA TRP A 255 7.02 4.96 20.62
C TRP A 255 7.79 3.68 20.99
N PRO A 256 7.44 2.99 22.09
CA PRO A 256 8.14 1.80 22.55
C PRO A 256 7.72 0.56 21.74
N GLU A 257 7.94 0.58 20.42
CA GLU A 257 7.48 -0.41 19.44
C GLU A 257 7.79 -1.84 19.88
N ARG A 258 9.06 -2.12 20.21
CA ARG A 258 9.49 -3.46 20.65
C ARG A 258 8.74 -3.97 21.88
N LYS A 259 8.39 -3.08 22.81
CA LYS A 259 7.69 -3.46 24.03
C LYS A 259 6.22 -3.72 23.75
N ALA A 260 5.57 -2.83 22.98
CA ALA A 260 4.19 -3.03 22.54
C ALA A 260 4.03 -4.33 21.74
N ASP A 261 4.93 -4.60 20.80
CA ASP A 261 4.90 -5.80 19.97
C ASP A 261 5.14 -7.07 20.80
N ALA A 262 6.11 -7.06 21.71
CA ALA A 262 6.35 -8.19 22.61
C ALA A 262 5.13 -8.48 23.50
N MET A 263 4.44 -7.44 23.98
CA MET A 263 3.21 -7.62 24.76
C MET A 263 2.07 -8.18 23.92
N ARG A 264 1.91 -7.72 22.66
CA ARG A 264 0.94 -8.27 21.71
C ARG A 264 1.22 -9.73 21.39
N GLU A 265 2.47 -10.08 21.13
CA GLU A 265 2.91 -11.46 20.88
C GLU A 265 2.66 -12.35 22.10
N ALA A 266 2.97 -11.87 23.31
CA ALA A 266 2.73 -12.59 24.55
C ALA A 266 1.23 -12.78 24.82
N ALA A 267 0.41 -11.75 24.63
CA ALA A 267 -1.04 -11.81 24.78
C ALA A 267 -1.68 -12.76 23.76
N PHE A 268 -1.24 -12.73 22.50
CA PHE A 268 -1.69 -13.65 21.46
C PHE A 268 -1.32 -15.10 21.82
N SER A 269 -0.06 -15.34 22.18
CA SER A 269 0.42 -16.67 22.57
C SER A 269 -0.36 -17.21 23.77
N TYR A 270 -0.59 -16.39 24.79
CA TYR A 270 -1.37 -16.77 25.95
C TYR A 270 -2.82 -17.17 25.62
N ARG A 271 -3.48 -16.40 24.74
CA ARG A 271 -4.84 -16.72 24.28
C ARG A 271 -4.86 -18.04 23.50
N ASP A 272 -3.88 -18.27 22.64
CA ASP A 272 -3.76 -19.52 21.90
C ASP A 272 -3.55 -20.71 22.84
N LEU A 273 -2.69 -20.57 23.86
CA LEU A 273 -2.51 -21.57 24.92
C LEU A 273 -3.81 -21.86 25.68
N LYS A 274 -4.57 -20.84 26.09
CA LYS A 274 -5.88 -21.00 26.75
C LYS A 274 -6.88 -21.74 25.86
N ASN A 275 -6.93 -21.41 24.58
CA ASN A 275 -7.82 -22.06 23.62
C ASN A 275 -7.42 -23.54 23.45
N LEU A 276 -6.12 -23.83 23.36
CA LEU A 276 -5.61 -25.19 23.29
C LEU A 276 -5.92 -25.98 24.57
N GLU A 277 -5.76 -25.37 25.75
CA GLU A 277 -6.11 -25.97 27.03
C GLU A 277 -7.61 -26.32 27.08
N ALA A 278 -8.48 -25.42 26.61
CA ALA A 278 -9.92 -25.66 26.53
C ALA A 278 -10.26 -26.81 25.55
N GLU A 279 -9.59 -26.87 24.41
CA GLU A 279 -9.78 -27.93 23.41
C GLU A 279 -9.32 -29.31 23.94
N VAL A 280 -8.17 -29.35 24.62
CA VAL A 280 -7.66 -30.58 25.26
C VAL A 280 -8.56 -31.01 26.43
N SER A 281 -9.03 -30.06 27.24
CA SER A 281 -9.90 -30.35 28.39
C SER A 281 -11.30 -30.81 27.98
N SER A 282 -11.80 -30.30 26.85
CA SER A 282 -13.09 -30.72 26.27
C SER A 282 -12.96 -31.95 25.37
N PHE A 283 -11.74 -32.44 25.11
CA PHE A 283 -11.51 -33.59 24.26
C PHE A 283 -12.17 -34.84 24.85
N LYS A 284 -13.17 -35.35 24.14
CA LYS A 284 -13.84 -36.62 24.43
C LYS A 284 -13.84 -37.44 23.15
N VAL A 285 -13.40 -38.70 23.27
CA VAL A 285 -13.45 -39.67 22.17
C VAL A 285 -14.92 -39.97 21.87
N ASN A 286 -15.36 -39.70 20.65
CA ASN A 286 -16.71 -40.00 20.23
C ASN A 286 -16.77 -41.45 19.72
N PRO A 287 -17.49 -42.37 20.40
CA PRO A 287 -17.58 -43.76 19.97
C PRO A 287 -18.34 -43.94 18.64
N LYS A 288 -19.00 -42.89 18.13
CA LYS A 288 -19.68 -42.89 16.83
C LYS A 288 -18.76 -42.53 15.66
N GLU A 289 -17.59 -41.95 15.94
CA GLU A 289 -16.60 -41.61 14.92
C GLU A 289 -15.64 -42.78 14.66
N CYS A 290 -15.03 -42.79 13.47
CA CYS A 290 -14.02 -43.79 13.16
C CYS A 290 -12.77 -43.55 14.00
N LEU A 291 -12.14 -44.61 14.52
CA LEU A 291 -10.89 -44.51 15.28
C LEU A 291 -9.81 -43.68 14.56
N ASN A 292 -9.75 -43.74 13.23
CA ASN A 292 -8.80 -42.96 12.43
C ASN A 292 -9.06 -41.45 12.49
N SER A 293 -10.32 -40.99 12.55
CA SER A 293 -10.61 -39.55 12.66
C SER A 293 -10.24 -39.04 14.06
N GLU A 294 -10.53 -39.81 15.08
CA GLU A 294 -10.14 -39.50 16.46
C GLU A 294 -8.63 -39.46 16.66
N LEU A 295 -7.89 -40.41 16.08
CA LEU A 295 -6.43 -40.42 16.08
C LEU A 295 -5.83 -39.20 15.38
N ARG A 296 -6.39 -38.79 14.22
CA ARG A 296 -5.95 -37.57 13.54
C ARG A 296 -6.21 -36.31 14.36
N ARG A 297 -7.35 -36.25 15.06
CA ARG A 297 -7.69 -35.13 15.95
C ARG A 297 -6.73 -35.05 17.14
N MET A 298 -6.42 -36.20 17.76
CA MET A 298 -5.39 -36.28 18.81
C MET A 298 -4.01 -35.86 18.31
N GLN A 299 -3.60 -36.32 17.11
CA GLN A 299 -2.33 -35.95 16.51
C GLN A 299 -2.26 -34.45 16.23
N ALA A 300 -3.31 -33.86 15.67
CA ALA A 300 -3.35 -32.42 15.40
C ALA A 300 -3.20 -31.57 16.68
N LEU A 301 -3.79 -32.02 17.80
CA LEU A 301 -3.60 -31.37 19.11
C LEU A 301 -2.16 -31.49 19.61
N GLN A 302 -1.52 -32.66 19.42
CA GLN A 302 -0.12 -32.85 19.78
C GLN A 302 0.82 -31.99 18.94
N ASP A 303 0.59 -31.91 17.63
CA ASP A 303 1.41 -31.12 16.71
C ASP A 303 1.30 -29.62 17.06
N ARG A 304 0.09 -29.13 17.34
CA ARG A 304 -0.11 -27.72 17.76
C ARG A 304 0.57 -27.41 19.08
N ARG A 305 0.51 -28.31 20.07
CA ARG A 305 1.28 -28.17 21.32
C ARG A 305 2.79 -28.12 21.06
N ALA A 306 3.29 -28.92 20.11
CA ALA A 306 4.71 -28.96 19.78
C ALA A 306 5.20 -27.64 19.16
N CYS A 307 4.36 -26.95 18.38
CA CYS A 307 4.68 -25.67 17.74
C CYS A 307 4.79 -24.47 18.70
N ILE A 308 4.39 -24.61 19.97
CA ILE A 308 4.35 -23.52 20.96
C ILE A 308 5.68 -23.43 21.78
N ASN A 309 6.63 -24.35 21.57
CA ASN A 309 7.97 -24.34 22.22
C ASN A 309 9.08 -23.94 21.25
#